data_AF-B8I1Y2-F1
#
_entry.id   AF-B8I1Y2-F1
#
_cell.length_a   1.000
_cell.length_b   1.000
_cell.length_c   1.000
_cell.angle_alpha   90.00
_cell.angle_beta   90.00
_cell.angle_gamma   90.00
#
_symmetry.space_group_name_H-M   'P 1'
#
loop_
_entity.id
_entity.type
_entity.pdbx_description
1 polymer ?
#
loop_
_entity_poly.entity_id
_entity_poly.type
_entity_poly.pdbx_seq_one_letter_code
_entity_poly.pdbx_strand_id
1 'polypeptide(L)'
;MNRFIMITNKQKLLILAISLMFIIISAVGITMLEFPKVPIKDNSPKPENLSASQSENKRLKEILSSIVPADNKILYEDDFRKTSVSKNSSAFDGVKAANVQNSGNSLLYTTIYCDEDYLRPIYVNSWKQAYYRGWLYLPRKIIYARHNLFTYSGNSANIFDIEGELGFYPNISMDNENNINFLIYNFDLENAIKYNNRIVFYGKPVRKGVQIVAIKKEDLDNYNESNGTIGVQLCTPAGYELDYQNVVLGKNEGATEDYGLDDDTIQTNIKNNSDLAGQNTQLRQELTHYISDSSQEIYFQQNGGYQTSDVLDTNVDLEEAFNCSKPVAHKVLYNNLKYKSPVYHPGWKKNYDIEWCYIPRKIYLNMKEIFVLPSDSDVVNDLYGELGFFEKSPVISKKNTGLFIKNFSVDSVHLYENNIIVTGIPCRNGVQIISIPKAGLPKKADIAVRLVTKDLCEIDADVLKN
;
A
#
# COMPACT_ATOMS: atom_id res chain seq x y z
N MET A 1 -15.71 49.36 16.00
CA MET A 1 -14.31 49.67 15.64
C MET A 1 -13.45 49.45 16.87
N ASN A 2 -12.77 48.31 16.96
CA ASN A 2 -11.87 48.04 18.08
C ASN A 2 -10.53 48.73 17.79
N ARG A 3 -10.20 49.77 18.57
CA ARG A 3 -8.91 50.45 18.49
C ARG A 3 -7.87 49.61 19.23
N PHE A 4 -6.94 49.03 18.49
CA PHE A 4 -5.79 48.35 19.06
C PHE A 4 -4.77 49.42 19.49
N ILE A 5 -4.61 49.63 20.80
CA ILE A 5 -3.64 50.57 21.36
C ILE A 5 -2.49 49.74 21.94
N MET A 6 -1.33 49.81 21.28
CA MET A 6 -0.12 49.13 21.74
C MET A 6 0.78 50.14 22.46
N ILE A 7 0.96 49.98 23.78
CA ILE A 7 1.90 50.79 24.57
C ILE A 7 3.22 50.02 24.60
N THR A 8 4.25 50.60 23.98
CA THR A 8 5.56 49.96 23.80
C THR A 8 6.67 51.00 23.97
N ASN A 9 7.84 50.57 24.47
CA ASN A 9 9.01 51.44 24.64
C ASN A 9 9.51 51.89 23.25
N LYS A 10 9.95 53.16 23.15
CA LYS A 10 10.49 53.81 21.94
C LYS A 10 11.44 52.92 21.12
N GLN A 11 12.30 52.11 21.76
CA GLN A 11 13.20 51.19 21.04
C GLN A 11 12.47 50.08 20.29
N LYS A 12 11.46 49.46 20.91
CA LYS A 12 10.66 48.40 20.26
C LYS A 12 9.72 48.98 19.20
N LEU A 13 9.21 50.20 19.41
CA LEU A 13 8.44 50.94 18.40
C LEU A 13 9.29 51.23 17.15
N LEU A 14 10.55 51.62 17.35
CA LEU A 14 11.50 51.85 16.25
C LEU A 14 11.76 50.57 15.46
N ILE A 15 12.00 49.44 16.12
CA ILE A 15 12.20 48.14 15.45
C ILE A 15 10.95 47.75 14.65
N LEU A 16 9.75 47.91 15.22
CA LEU A 16 8.49 47.61 14.54
C LEU A 16 8.28 48.50 13.31
N ALA A 17 8.60 49.80 13.41
CA ALA A 17 8.53 50.73 12.29
C ALA A 17 9.54 50.37 11.19
N ILE A 18 10.77 49.97 11.55
CA ILE A 18 11.80 49.53 10.60
C ILE A 18 11.36 48.24 9.90
N SER A 19 10.84 47.26 10.63
CA SER A 19 10.33 46.00 10.05
C SER A 19 9.16 46.26 9.11
N LEU A 20 8.23 47.16 9.47
CA LEU A 20 7.12 47.52 8.61
C LEU A 20 7.60 48.23 7.33
N MET A 21 8.58 49.13 7.46
CA MET A 21 9.21 49.78 6.31
C MET A 21 9.90 48.77 5.40
N PHE A 22 10.60 47.79 5.98
CA PHE A 22 11.28 46.74 5.22
C PHE A 22 10.28 45.87 4.43
N ILE A 23 9.14 45.52 5.03
CA ILE A 23 8.06 44.79 4.34
C ILE A 23 7.51 45.61 3.17
N ILE A 24 7.25 46.90 3.38
CA ILE A 24 6.72 47.79 2.34
C ILE A 24 7.74 47.97 1.21
N ILE A 25 9.01 48.19 1.53
CA ILE A 25 10.09 48.37 0.54
C ILE A 25 10.30 47.07 -0.25
N SER A 26 10.24 45.91 0.40
CA SER A 26 10.35 44.61 -0.27
C SER A 26 9.18 44.36 -1.23
N ALA A 27 7.95 44.69 -0.82
CA ALA A 27 6.78 44.59 -1.67
C ALA A 27 6.87 45.51 -2.90
N VAL A 28 7.33 46.76 -2.70
CA VAL A 28 7.55 47.71 -3.81
C VAL A 28 8.67 47.23 -4.73
N GLY A 29 9.77 46.72 -4.18
CA GLY A 29 10.87 46.14 -4.94
C GLY A 29 10.42 44.96 -5.82
N ILE A 30 9.59 44.07 -5.28
CA ILE A 30 8.99 42.97 -6.06
C ILE A 30 8.09 43.50 -7.18
N THR A 31 7.32 44.57 -6.95
CA THR A 31 6.47 45.16 -8.01
C THR A 31 7.23 45.92 -9.09
N MET A 32 8.44 46.40 -8.79
CA MET A 32 9.29 47.14 -9.74
C MET A 32 10.31 46.25 -10.48
N LEU A 33 10.51 45.02 -10.01
CA LEU A 33 11.16 43.99 -10.80
C LEU A 33 10.21 43.58 -11.93
N GLU A 34 10.33 44.23 -13.09
CA GLU A 34 9.77 43.72 -14.33
C GLU A 34 10.47 42.41 -14.68
N PHE A 35 9.95 41.31 -14.13
CA PHE A 35 10.26 39.99 -14.65
C PHE A 35 9.90 39.99 -16.14
N PRO A 36 10.79 39.55 -17.04
CA PRO A 36 10.44 39.40 -18.43
C PRO A 36 9.22 38.49 -18.49
N LYS A 37 8.07 39.08 -18.84
CA LYS A 37 6.87 38.31 -19.17
C LYS A 37 7.25 37.49 -20.37
N VAL A 38 7.57 36.22 -20.14
CA VAL A 38 7.56 35.22 -21.21
C VAL A 38 6.22 35.44 -21.91
N PRO A 39 6.18 35.74 -23.21
CA PRO A 39 4.94 35.82 -23.93
C PRO A 39 4.39 34.40 -23.94
N ILE A 40 3.56 34.09 -22.94
CA ILE A 40 2.61 33.00 -23.03
C ILE A 40 1.80 33.40 -24.25
N LYS A 41 1.98 32.68 -25.35
CA LYS A 41 1.00 32.68 -26.43
C LYS A 41 -0.30 32.27 -25.77
N ASP A 42 -1.17 33.25 -25.53
CA ASP A 42 -2.56 33.07 -25.12
C ASP A 42 -3.31 32.33 -26.24
N ASN A 43 -3.02 31.04 -26.35
CA ASN A 43 -3.90 30.06 -26.94
C ASN A 43 -4.62 29.28 -25.83
N SER A 44 -4.63 29.78 -24.60
CA SER A 44 -5.51 29.29 -23.55
C SER A 44 -6.95 29.63 -23.96
N PRO A 45 -7.81 28.63 -24.20
CA PRO A 45 -9.22 28.88 -24.47
C PRO A 45 -9.80 29.70 -23.31
N LYS A 46 -10.64 30.70 -23.62
CA LYS A 46 -11.43 31.40 -22.59
C LYS A 46 -12.06 30.35 -21.66
N PRO A 47 -12.02 30.54 -20.32
CA PRO A 47 -12.68 29.62 -19.41
C PRO A 47 -14.15 29.49 -19.82
N GLU A 48 -14.56 28.28 -20.20
CA GLU A 48 -15.96 27.99 -20.49
C GLU A 48 -16.77 28.31 -19.25
N ASN A 49 -17.76 29.21 -19.37
CA ASN A 49 -18.74 29.46 -18.31
C ASN A 49 -19.68 28.25 -18.20
N LEU A 50 -19.20 27.19 -17.54
CA LEU A 50 -19.99 26.00 -17.24
C LEU A 50 -20.95 26.30 -16.09
N SER A 51 -22.19 25.82 -16.21
CA SER A 51 -23.11 25.76 -15.06
C SER A 51 -22.55 24.84 -13.98
N ALA A 52 -22.99 25.02 -12.72
CA ALA A 52 -22.55 24.18 -11.59
C ALA A 52 -22.66 22.68 -11.89
N SER A 53 -23.78 22.24 -12.49
CA SER A 53 -24.00 20.83 -12.86
C SER A 53 -23.08 20.35 -14.00
N GLN A 54 -22.71 21.22 -14.95
CA GLN A 54 -21.73 20.85 -15.98
C GLN A 54 -20.33 20.68 -15.37
N SER A 55 -19.91 21.61 -14.52
CA SER A 55 -18.62 21.52 -13.81
C SER A 55 -18.54 20.27 -12.94
N GLU A 56 -19.64 19.93 -12.26
CA GLU A 56 -19.70 18.75 -11.41
C GLU A 56 -19.67 17.45 -12.23
N ASN A 57 -20.41 17.38 -13.34
CA ASN A 57 -20.38 16.22 -14.23
C ASN A 57 -19.00 16.04 -14.89
N LYS A 58 -18.34 17.15 -15.26
CA LYS A 58 -16.96 17.13 -15.76
C LYS A 58 -16.03 16.53 -14.70
N ARG A 59 -16.07 17.06 -13.48
CA ARG A 59 -15.27 16.57 -12.34
C ARG A 59 -15.50 15.09 -12.06
N LEU A 60 -16.76 14.63 -12.00
CA LEU A 60 -17.07 13.22 -11.72
C LEU A 60 -16.55 12.27 -12.81
N LYS A 61 -16.62 12.68 -14.08
CA LYS A 61 -16.06 11.90 -15.19
C LYS A 61 -14.54 11.80 -15.11
N GLU A 62 -13.87 12.92 -14.79
CA GLU A 62 -12.42 12.95 -14.60
C GLU A 62 -12.00 11.99 -13.47
N ILE A 63 -12.70 12.03 -12.34
CA ILE A 63 -12.50 11.12 -11.21
C ILE A 63 -12.65 9.65 -11.65
N LEU A 64 -13.77 9.30 -12.28
CA LEU A 64 -14.01 7.92 -12.71
C LEU A 64 -12.95 7.43 -13.69
N SER A 65 -12.49 8.32 -14.59
CA SER A 65 -11.45 8.00 -15.56
C SER A 65 -10.05 7.85 -14.96
N SER A 66 -9.80 8.38 -13.76
CA SER A 66 -8.49 8.32 -13.10
C SER A 66 -8.34 7.13 -12.15
N ILE A 67 -9.44 6.51 -11.71
CA ILE A 67 -9.38 5.39 -10.75
C ILE A 67 -8.78 4.12 -11.37
N VAL A 68 -9.18 3.79 -12.60
CA VAL A 68 -8.70 2.60 -13.31
C VAL A 68 -7.93 2.97 -14.57
N PRO A 69 -6.91 2.19 -14.96
CA PRO A 69 -6.20 2.41 -16.22
C PRO A 69 -7.14 2.52 -17.43
N ALA A 70 -6.84 3.46 -18.32
CA ALA A 70 -7.54 3.60 -19.59
C ALA A 70 -7.26 2.40 -20.51
N ASP A 71 -6.00 1.93 -20.50
CA ASP A 71 -5.52 0.81 -21.30
C ASP A 71 -6.13 -0.53 -20.86
N ASN A 72 -6.60 -1.31 -21.83
CA ASN A 72 -7.11 -2.68 -21.63
C ASN A 72 -5.95 -3.70 -21.57
N LYS A 73 -4.93 -3.42 -20.76
CA LYS A 73 -3.74 -4.26 -20.55
C LYS A 73 -3.65 -4.71 -19.10
N ILE A 74 -3.07 -5.88 -18.88
CA ILE A 74 -2.72 -6.33 -17.53
C ILE A 74 -1.49 -5.53 -17.08
N LEU A 75 -1.54 -4.99 -15.86
CA LEU A 75 -0.40 -4.32 -15.24
C LEU A 75 0.12 -5.17 -14.08
N TYR A 76 1.43 -5.14 -13.90
CA TYR A 76 2.16 -5.77 -12.81
C TYR A 76 3.00 -4.72 -12.09
N GLU A 77 3.46 -5.07 -10.90
CA GLU A 77 4.41 -4.28 -10.15
C GLU A 77 5.85 -4.58 -10.61
N ASP A 78 6.72 -3.58 -10.76
CA ASP A 78 8.15 -3.78 -10.99
C ASP A 78 8.99 -3.75 -9.70
N ASP A 79 10.30 -3.97 -9.80
CA ASP A 79 11.19 -4.04 -8.63
C ASP A 79 11.39 -2.69 -7.90
N PHE A 80 10.87 -1.59 -8.45
CA PHE A 80 10.86 -0.26 -7.84
C PHE A 80 9.46 0.15 -7.40
N ARG A 81 8.52 -0.80 -7.33
CA ARG A 81 7.13 -0.60 -6.93
C ARG A 81 6.34 0.33 -7.84
N LYS A 82 6.65 0.28 -9.14
CA LYS A 82 5.91 1.00 -10.19
C LYS A 82 5.08 0.04 -11.02
N THR A 83 4.09 0.60 -11.73
CA THR A 83 3.28 -0.15 -12.68
C THR A 83 4.07 -0.46 -13.94
N SER A 84 3.94 -1.69 -14.44
CA SER A 84 4.61 -2.16 -15.65
C SER A 84 3.70 -3.10 -16.43
N VAL A 85 3.81 -3.10 -17.75
CA VAL A 85 3.18 -4.10 -18.63
C VAL A 85 3.97 -5.40 -18.67
N SER A 86 5.22 -5.39 -18.20
CA SER A 86 6.09 -6.57 -18.17
C SER A 86 5.77 -7.46 -16.98
N LYS A 87 5.56 -8.76 -17.23
CA LYS A 87 5.52 -9.76 -16.17
C LYS A 87 6.91 -10.05 -15.59
N ASN A 88 7.97 -9.78 -16.34
CA ASN A 88 9.35 -10.05 -15.93
C ASN A 88 9.84 -8.93 -15.01
N SER A 89 10.29 -9.28 -13.81
CA SER A 89 11.13 -8.41 -12.98
C SER A 89 12.58 -8.46 -13.46
N SER A 90 13.25 -7.32 -13.46
CA SER A 90 14.71 -7.25 -13.51
C SER A 90 15.21 -7.48 -12.09
N ALA A 91 15.15 -8.73 -11.63
CA ALA A 91 15.47 -9.08 -10.25
C ALA A 91 16.82 -8.47 -9.84
N PHE A 92 16.80 -7.60 -8.82
CA PHE A 92 18.02 -7.29 -8.08
C PHE A 92 18.49 -8.62 -7.45
N ASP A 93 19.60 -9.12 -7.96
CA ASP A 93 19.96 -10.53 -7.96
C ASP A 93 20.20 -11.11 -6.55
N GLY A 94 19.47 -12.18 -6.21
CA GLY A 94 20.04 -13.41 -5.63
C GLY A 94 20.59 -13.47 -4.20
N VAL A 95 20.88 -12.38 -3.48
CA VAL A 95 21.46 -12.51 -2.12
C VAL A 95 20.36 -12.83 -1.10
N LYS A 96 20.43 -14.05 -0.54
CA LYS A 96 19.57 -14.47 0.58
C LYS A 96 19.86 -13.61 1.80
N ALA A 97 18.82 -13.16 2.51
CA ALA A 97 18.95 -12.38 3.74
C ALA A 97 19.86 -13.07 4.77
N ALA A 98 19.78 -14.40 4.91
CA ALA A 98 20.68 -15.18 5.75
C ALA A 98 22.18 -14.96 5.46
N ASN A 99 22.57 -14.72 4.20
CA ASN A 99 23.97 -14.41 3.87
C ASN A 99 24.37 -13.02 4.36
N VAL A 100 23.45 -12.05 4.28
CA VAL A 100 23.62 -10.70 4.83
C VAL A 100 23.71 -10.76 6.34
N GLN A 101 22.87 -11.57 7.01
CA GLN A 101 22.92 -11.76 8.46
C GLN A 101 24.28 -12.24 8.96
N ASN A 102 24.87 -13.20 8.25
CA ASN A 102 26.12 -13.84 8.67
C ASN A 102 27.38 -13.06 8.29
N SER A 103 27.31 -12.18 7.30
CA SER A 103 28.49 -11.51 6.71
C SER A 103 28.44 -9.99 6.81
N GLY A 104 27.29 -9.43 7.18
CA GLY A 104 27.06 -8.00 7.30
C GLY A 104 27.46 -7.43 8.65
N ASN A 105 27.50 -6.12 8.72
CA ASN A 105 27.75 -5.37 9.95
C ASN A 105 26.43 -4.85 10.51
N SER A 106 26.31 -4.80 11.84
CA SER A 106 25.17 -4.14 12.48
C SER A 106 25.09 -2.69 12.01
N LEU A 107 23.89 -2.28 11.63
CA LEU A 107 23.56 -0.94 11.16
C LEU A 107 22.73 -0.26 12.24
N LEU A 108 23.22 0.88 12.74
CA LEU A 108 22.48 1.66 13.71
C LEU A 108 21.31 2.37 13.04
N TYR A 109 20.18 2.39 13.71
CA TYR A 109 19.00 3.17 13.33
C TYR A 109 18.40 3.83 14.56
N THR A 110 17.63 4.90 14.34
CA THR A 110 16.85 5.57 15.38
C THR A 110 15.37 5.45 15.05
N THR A 111 14.56 4.95 15.98
CA THR A 111 13.10 5.01 15.86
C THR A 111 12.64 6.43 16.14
N ILE A 112 12.09 7.10 15.13
CA ILE A 112 11.63 8.50 15.22
C ILE A 112 10.12 8.61 15.42
N TYR A 113 9.39 7.54 15.11
CA TYR A 113 7.96 7.41 15.41
C TYR A 113 7.63 5.94 15.64
N CYS A 114 6.74 5.66 16.58
CA CYS A 114 6.22 4.33 16.85
C CYS A 114 4.81 4.46 17.44
N ASP A 115 3.88 3.67 16.90
CA ASP A 115 2.54 3.46 17.45
C ASP A 115 2.23 1.97 17.30
N GLU A 116 2.31 1.23 18.41
CA GLU A 116 2.10 -0.23 18.46
C GLU A 116 0.63 -0.62 18.25
N ASP A 117 -0.31 0.32 18.43
CA ASP A 117 -1.74 0.08 18.32
C ASP A 117 -2.30 0.45 16.94
N TYR A 118 -1.46 1.04 16.07
CA TYR A 118 -1.89 1.53 14.78
C TYR A 118 -2.46 0.42 13.89
N LEU A 119 -3.68 0.62 13.41
CA LEU A 119 -4.30 -0.19 12.36
C LEU A 119 -4.25 0.58 11.05
N ARG A 120 -3.75 -0.08 10.01
CA ARG A 120 -3.69 0.51 8.67
C ARG A 120 -5.09 0.71 8.09
N PRO A 121 -5.44 1.91 7.60
CA PRO A 121 -6.72 2.14 6.97
C PRO A 121 -6.79 1.44 5.60
N ILE A 122 -7.94 0.86 5.29
CA ILE A 122 -8.32 0.42 3.94
C ILE A 122 -9.18 1.47 3.23
N TYR A 123 -9.60 2.51 3.95
CA TYR A 123 -10.26 3.68 3.40
C TYR A 123 -10.11 4.88 4.35
N VAL A 124 -9.76 6.04 3.78
CA VAL A 124 -9.88 7.34 4.47
C VAL A 124 -10.66 8.31 3.61
N ASN A 125 -11.49 9.14 4.25
CA ASN A 125 -12.35 10.09 3.54
C ASN A 125 -11.55 11.18 2.80
N SER A 126 -10.33 11.49 3.24
CA SER A 126 -9.44 12.46 2.59
C SER A 126 -9.04 12.05 1.17
N TRP A 127 -9.05 10.75 0.82
CA TRP A 127 -8.79 10.31 -0.56
C TRP A 127 -9.79 10.88 -1.57
N LYS A 128 -11.05 11.12 -1.15
CA LYS A 128 -12.06 11.81 -1.97
C LYS A 128 -11.76 13.29 -2.18
N GLN A 129 -10.90 13.88 -1.37
CA GLN A 129 -10.58 15.31 -1.47
C GLN A 129 -9.41 15.55 -2.43
N ALA A 130 -8.63 14.51 -2.71
CA ALA A 130 -7.41 14.55 -3.49
C ALA A 130 -7.50 13.77 -4.81
N TYR A 131 -8.67 13.75 -5.45
CA TYR A 131 -8.86 13.04 -6.73
C TYR A 131 -7.84 13.42 -7.81
N TYR A 132 -7.39 14.67 -7.81
CA TYR A 132 -6.42 15.22 -8.77
C TYR A 132 -4.98 14.78 -8.49
N ARG A 133 -4.70 14.16 -7.34
CA ARG A 133 -3.37 13.64 -6.97
C ARG A 133 -3.16 12.16 -7.32
N GLY A 134 -4.19 11.51 -7.87
CA GLY A 134 -4.10 10.09 -8.22
C GLY A 134 -4.15 9.14 -7.02
N TRP A 135 -4.45 9.61 -5.80
CA TRP A 135 -4.52 8.77 -4.60
C TRP A 135 -5.65 7.74 -4.61
N LEU A 136 -6.46 7.67 -5.65
CA LEU A 136 -7.46 6.62 -5.86
C LEU A 136 -7.14 5.75 -7.09
N TYR A 137 -5.94 5.91 -7.66
CA TYR A 137 -5.50 5.07 -8.75
C TYR A 137 -5.29 3.64 -8.26
N LEU A 138 -6.18 2.75 -8.69
CA LEU A 138 -6.31 1.39 -8.20
C LEU A 138 -5.00 0.57 -8.23
N PRO A 139 -4.19 0.59 -9.31
CA PRO A 139 -2.93 -0.16 -9.35
C PRO A 139 -1.97 0.25 -8.23
N ARG A 140 -1.88 1.55 -7.95
CA ARG A 140 -1.00 2.07 -6.90
C ARG A 140 -1.50 1.69 -5.52
N LYS A 141 -2.81 1.77 -5.26
CA LYS A 141 -3.42 1.26 -4.02
C LYS A 141 -3.11 -0.22 -3.79
N ILE A 142 -3.18 -1.03 -4.83
CA ILE A 142 -2.86 -2.45 -4.76
C ILE A 142 -1.38 -2.69 -4.47
N ILE A 143 -0.47 -1.97 -5.14
CA ILE A 143 0.97 -2.03 -4.84
C ILE A 143 1.19 -1.72 -3.36
N TYR A 144 0.75 -0.55 -2.90
CA TYR A 144 0.98 -0.13 -1.52
C TYR A 144 0.36 -1.12 -0.52
N ALA A 145 -0.82 -1.69 -0.80
CA ALA A 145 -1.46 -2.67 0.07
C ALA A 145 -0.64 -3.95 0.29
N ARG A 146 0.20 -4.36 -0.67
CA ARG A 146 1.03 -5.58 -0.58
C ARG A 146 2.26 -5.43 0.29
N HIS A 147 2.64 -4.20 0.61
CA HIS A 147 3.90 -3.89 1.27
C HIS A 147 3.70 -3.37 2.69
N ASN A 148 4.67 -3.68 3.53
CA ASN A 148 4.79 -3.25 4.91
C ASN A 148 6.01 -2.35 5.12
N LEU A 149 7.06 -2.49 4.31
CA LEU A 149 8.24 -1.64 4.32
C LEU A 149 8.09 -0.53 3.28
N PHE A 150 8.39 0.73 3.57
CA PHE A 150 8.39 1.84 2.60
C PHE A 150 9.56 2.78 2.86
N THR A 151 10.15 3.29 1.79
CA THR A 151 11.06 4.43 1.85
C THR A 151 10.24 5.66 2.17
N TYR A 152 10.46 6.25 3.33
CA TYR A 152 9.71 7.39 3.83
C TYR A 152 10.64 8.63 3.89
N SER A 153 11.35 8.84 2.79
CA SER A 153 12.38 9.87 2.64
C SER A 153 12.15 10.68 1.37
N GLY A 154 12.60 11.93 1.37
CA GLY A 154 12.57 12.77 0.18
C GLY A 154 12.23 14.20 0.51
N ASN A 155 11.81 14.95 -0.50
CA ASN A 155 11.24 16.28 -0.31
C ASN A 155 9.82 16.17 0.30
N SER A 156 9.26 17.32 0.69
CA SER A 156 7.92 17.38 1.27
C SER A 156 6.82 16.86 0.35
N ALA A 157 7.00 16.93 -0.97
CA ALA A 157 6.01 16.43 -1.93
C ALA A 157 5.95 14.89 -1.92
N ASN A 158 7.10 14.22 -2.00
CA ASN A 158 7.18 12.76 -1.97
C ASN A 158 6.60 12.18 -0.67
N ILE A 159 6.90 12.82 0.48
CA ILE A 159 6.35 12.40 1.77
C ILE A 159 4.85 12.59 1.78
N PHE A 160 4.36 13.76 1.36
CA PHE A 160 2.93 14.06 1.30
C PHE A 160 2.17 13.07 0.40
N ASP A 161 2.74 12.66 -0.72
CA ASP A 161 2.13 11.68 -1.60
C ASP A 161 2.13 10.27 -0.98
N ILE A 162 3.20 9.85 -0.30
CA ILE A 162 3.20 8.57 0.44
C ILE A 162 2.17 8.58 1.59
N GLU A 163 2.12 9.64 2.38
CA GLU A 163 1.12 9.83 3.44
C GLU A 163 -0.31 9.80 2.88
N GLY A 164 -0.50 10.51 1.76
CA GLY A 164 -1.71 10.51 0.95
C GLY A 164 -2.13 9.13 0.49
N GLU A 165 -1.21 8.36 -0.09
CA GLU A 165 -1.48 7.02 -0.57
C GLU A 165 -1.82 6.04 0.56
N LEU A 166 -1.15 6.16 1.69
CA LEU A 166 -1.33 5.27 2.83
C LEU A 166 -2.49 5.69 3.74
N GLY A 167 -2.96 6.93 3.65
CA GLY A 167 -3.91 7.49 4.62
C GLY A 167 -3.28 7.65 6.01
N PHE A 168 -1.98 7.93 6.07
CA PHE A 168 -1.20 7.96 7.31
C PHE A 168 -0.47 9.30 7.44
N TYR A 169 -0.82 10.09 8.45
CA TYR A 169 -0.33 11.46 8.65
C TYR A 169 0.22 11.64 10.08
N PRO A 170 1.44 11.12 10.36
CA PRO A 170 2.00 11.12 11.70
C PRO A 170 2.38 12.52 12.22
N ASN A 171 2.43 13.54 11.35
CA ASN A 171 2.80 14.92 11.69
C ASN A 171 4.15 15.03 12.43
N ILE A 172 5.15 14.30 11.96
CA ILE A 172 6.50 14.30 12.54
C ILE A 172 7.47 15.15 11.72
N SER A 173 8.45 15.74 12.41
CA SER A 173 9.59 16.39 11.75
C SER A 173 10.68 15.34 11.50
N MET A 174 11.20 15.30 10.28
CA MET A 174 12.25 14.35 9.88
C MET A 174 13.47 15.08 9.32
N ASP A 175 14.65 14.61 9.71
CA ASP A 175 15.91 15.07 9.13
C ASP A 175 16.25 14.23 7.89
N ASN A 176 15.59 14.56 6.78
CA ASN A 176 15.85 13.96 5.46
C ASN A 176 17.19 14.41 4.84
N GLU A 177 17.84 15.44 5.41
CA GLU A 177 19.14 15.90 4.93
C GLU A 177 20.23 14.91 5.34
N ASN A 178 20.19 14.45 6.60
CA ASN A 178 21.20 13.54 7.13
C ASN A 178 20.76 12.07 7.19
N ASN A 179 19.46 11.77 7.07
CA ASN A 179 18.95 10.40 7.22
C ASN A 179 18.15 9.90 6.01
N ILE A 180 18.12 8.58 5.85
CA ILE A 180 17.10 7.86 5.09
C ILE A 180 16.16 7.23 6.11
N ASN A 181 14.90 7.62 6.05
CA ASN A 181 13.82 7.12 6.87
C ASN A 181 13.05 6.01 6.14
N PHE A 182 12.64 5.00 6.91
CA PHE A 182 11.83 3.87 6.46
C PHE A 182 10.61 3.76 7.34
N LEU A 183 9.43 3.73 6.73
CA LEU A 183 8.15 3.42 7.36
C LEU A 183 7.93 1.92 7.30
N ILE A 184 7.64 1.29 8.44
CA ILE A 184 7.43 -0.15 8.56
C ILE A 184 6.12 -0.40 9.31
N TYR A 185 5.18 -1.09 8.68
CA TYR A 185 3.92 -1.54 9.28
C TYR A 185 4.04 -2.96 9.82
N ASN A 186 3.24 -3.28 10.84
CA ASN A 186 2.93 -4.65 11.25
C ASN A 186 4.19 -5.48 11.54
N PHE A 187 5.19 -4.85 12.14
CA PHE A 187 6.50 -5.46 12.36
C PHE A 187 7.17 -4.88 13.60
N ASP A 188 7.59 -5.75 14.51
CA ASP A 188 8.41 -5.42 15.67
C ASP A 188 9.89 -5.59 15.29
N LEU A 189 10.58 -4.47 15.11
CA LEU A 189 11.95 -4.45 14.61
C LEU A 189 12.99 -4.62 15.71
N GLU A 190 13.80 -5.67 15.59
CA GLU A 190 14.82 -6.02 16.57
C GLU A 190 16.22 -5.53 16.17
N ASN A 191 16.57 -5.59 14.88
CA ASN A 191 17.90 -5.23 14.40
C ASN A 191 17.91 -4.83 12.91
N ALA A 192 18.96 -4.11 12.50
CA ALA A 192 19.28 -3.86 11.10
C ALA A 192 20.72 -4.28 10.80
N ILE A 193 20.93 -4.93 9.66
CA ILE A 193 22.26 -5.35 9.20
C ILE A 193 22.49 -4.81 7.80
N LYS A 194 23.68 -4.27 7.58
CA LYS A 194 24.14 -3.81 6.27
C LYS A 194 25.18 -4.77 5.70
N TYR A 195 25.03 -5.10 4.43
CA TYR A 195 26.06 -5.81 3.66
C TYR A 195 26.06 -5.32 2.22
N ASN A 196 27.14 -4.66 1.79
CA ASN A 196 27.24 -3.97 0.51
C ASN A 196 26.06 -2.98 0.32
N ASN A 197 25.43 -2.98 -0.86
CA ASN A 197 24.25 -2.20 -1.19
C ASN A 197 22.94 -2.82 -0.68
N ARG A 198 22.97 -3.42 0.51
CA ARG A 198 21.78 -4.03 1.12
C ARG A 198 21.64 -3.68 2.58
N ILE A 199 20.39 -3.43 2.95
CA ILE A 199 19.96 -3.27 4.33
C ILE A 199 18.93 -4.37 4.58
N VAL A 200 19.11 -5.14 5.65
CA VAL A 200 18.13 -6.12 6.08
C VAL A 200 17.68 -5.77 7.48
N PHE A 201 16.39 -5.51 7.61
CA PHE A 201 15.68 -5.34 8.86
C PHE A 201 15.20 -6.70 9.36
N TYR A 202 15.56 -7.05 10.60
CA TYR A 202 15.16 -8.29 11.27
C TYR A 202 14.24 -8.00 12.44
N GLY A 203 13.27 -8.87 12.63
CA GLY A 203 12.29 -8.75 13.69
C GLY A 203 11.10 -9.67 13.46
N LYS A 204 10.01 -9.45 14.19
CA LYS A 204 8.83 -10.33 14.15
C LYS A 204 7.64 -9.61 13.51
N PRO A 205 6.88 -10.28 12.61
CA PRO A 205 5.61 -9.74 12.18
C PRO A 205 4.66 -9.62 13.37
N VAL A 206 3.89 -8.53 13.38
CA VAL A 206 2.83 -8.29 14.36
C VAL A 206 1.57 -7.84 13.61
N ARG A 207 0.39 -8.01 14.20
CA ARG A 207 -0.88 -7.78 13.49
C ARG A 207 -1.26 -6.32 13.32
N LYS A 208 -0.67 -5.47 14.15
CA LYS A 208 -0.89 -4.03 14.22
C LYS A 208 0.42 -3.36 14.58
N GLY A 209 0.50 -2.08 14.32
CA GLY A 209 1.63 -1.25 14.67
C GLY A 209 2.28 -0.62 13.46
N VAL A 210 2.94 0.50 13.70
CA VAL A 210 3.71 1.22 12.71
C VAL A 210 4.92 1.85 13.38
N GLN A 211 6.02 1.91 12.65
CA GLN A 211 7.23 2.58 13.10
C GLN A 211 7.91 3.28 11.93
N ILE A 212 8.59 4.39 12.22
CA ILE A 212 9.48 5.06 11.28
C ILE A 212 10.88 5.03 11.88
N VAL A 213 11.81 4.46 11.13
CA VAL A 213 13.21 4.32 11.52
C VAL A 213 14.11 5.12 10.61
N ALA A 214 15.07 5.83 11.19
CA ALA A 214 16.03 6.68 10.51
C ALA A 214 17.42 6.02 10.52
N ILE A 215 18.03 5.89 9.36
CA ILE A 215 19.42 5.45 9.18
C ILE A 215 20.22 6.62 8.63
N LYS A 216 21.40 6.85 9.19
CA LYS A 216 22.22 7.97 8.74
C LYS A 216 22.79 7.75 7.34
N LYS A 217 22.81 8.85 6.57
CA LYS A 217 23.55 9.10 5.32
C LYS A 217 24.92 8.43 5.29
N GLU A 218 25.72 8.80 6.29
CA GLU A 218 27.13 8.46 6.43
C GLU A 218 27.40 6.97 6.66
N ASP A 219 26.41 6.23 7.18
CA ASP A 219 26.54 4.80 7.43
C ASP A 219 26.33 3.96 6.15
N LEU A 220 26.04 4.60 5.01
CA LEU A 220 25.80 3.95 3.71
C LEU A 220 26.94 4.26 2.73
N ASP A 221 27.77 3.25 2.42
CA ASP A 221 29.04 3.41 1.69
C ASP A 221 28.87 4.03 0.28
N ASN A 222 27.68 3.87 -0.33
CA ASN A 222 27.41 4.26 -1.71
C ASN A 222 26.35 5.38 -1.84
N TYR A 223 26.03 6.12 -0.76
CA TYR A 223 25.05 7.20 -0.84
C TYR A 223 25.41 8.30 -1.86
N ASN A 224 26.72 8.56 -2.03
CA ASN A 224 27.21 9.62 -2.90
C ASN A 224 27.40 9.18 -4.37
N GLU A 225 27.14 7.91 -4.70
CA GLU A 225 27.22 7.43 -6.08
C GLU A 225 25.97 7.88 -6.85
N SER A 226 26.15 8.57 -7.97
CA SER A 226 25.05 9.21 -8.74
C SER A 226 24.05 8.24 -9.38
N ASN A 227 24.21 6.92 -9.19
CA ASN A 227 23.31 5.85 -9.63
C ASN A 227 23.22 4.71 -8.58
N GLY A 228 23.57 4.98 -7.32
CA GLY A 228 23.54 3.97 -6.27
C GLY A 228 22.11 3.43 -6.10
N THR A 229 21.92 2.12 -6.07
CA THR A 229 20.65 1.51 -5.64
C THR A 229 20.94 0.65 -4.41
N ILE A 230 20.15 0.82 -3.35
CA ILE A 230 20.17 -0.07 -2.19
C ILE A 230 18.94 -0.96 -2.22
N GLY A 231 19.15 -2.26 -2.04
CA GLY A 231 18.08 -3.21 -1.76
C GLY A 231 17.80 -3.25 -0.26
N VAL A 232 16.56 -2.98 0.14
CA VAL A 232 16.11 -3.05 1.53
C VAL A 232 15.18 -4.24 1.67
N GLN A 233 15.41 -5.09 2.68
CA GLN A 233 14.63 -6.31 2.92
C GLN A 233 14.09 -6.29 4.36
N LEU A 234 12.85 -6.73 4.53
CA LEU A 234 12.22 -6.98 5.83
C LEU A 234 12.16 -8.48 6.04
N CYS A 235 12.71 -9.00 7.13
CA CYS A 235 12.93 -10.43 7.33
C CYS A 235 12.58 -10.89 8.75
N THR A 236 12.09 -12.12 8.88
CA THR A 236 11.97 -12.77 10.20
C THR A 236 13.35 -12.97 10.86
N PRO A 237 13.44 -13.33 12.16
CA PRO A 237 14.72 -13.49 12.84
C PRO A 237 15.64 -14.55 12.20
N ALA A 238 15.07 -15.61 11.59
CA ALA A 238 15.84 -16.61 10.84
C ALA A 238 16.16 -16.21 9.38
N GLY A 239 15.82 -14.99 8.96
CA GLY A 239 16.16 -14.46 7.64
C GLY A 239 15.20 -14.86 6.52
N TYR A 240 13.94 -15.17 6.82
CA TYR A 240 12.91 -15.33 5.78
C TYR A 240 12.41 -13.94 5.34
N GLU A 241 12.59 -13.61 4.05
CA GLU A 241 12.18 -12.31 3.49
C GLU A 241 10.65 -12.21 3.38
N LEU A 242 10.07 -11.22 4.04
CA LEU A 242 8.64 -10.92 4.04
C LEU A 242 8.29 -9.80 3.07
N ASP A 243 9.17 -8.80 2.94
CA ASP A 243 8.99 -7.66 2.06
C ASP A 243 10.35 -7.11 1.60
N TYR A 244 10.35 -6.34 0.52
CA TYR A 244 11.54 -5.69 -0.03
C TYR A 244 11.21 -4.40 -0.78
N GLN A 245 12.20 -3.53 -0.90
CA GLN A 245 12.15 -2.35 -1.75
C GLN A 245 13.54 -2.02 -2.29
N ASN A 246 13.63 -1.67 -3.57
CA ASN A 246 14.84 -1.04 -4.11
C ASN A 246 14.72 0.48 -4.02
N VAL A 247 15.77 1.11 -3.50
CA VAL A 247 15.82 2.56 -3.24
C VAL A 247 16.95 3.15 -4.07
N VAL A 248 16.62 4.11 -4.92
CA VAL A 248 17.62 4.87 -5.66
C VAL A 248 18.22 5.93 -4.74
N LEU A 249 19.55 5.94 -4.63
CA LEU A 249 20.35 6.91 -3.91
C LEU A 249 20.87 7.98 -4.87
N GLY A 250 20.90 9.23 -4.42
CA GLY A 250 21.44 10.36 -5.18
C GLY A 250 20.44 11.52 -5.36
N LYS A 251 20.89 12.60 -6.01
CA LYS A 251 20.05 13.76 -6.33
C LYS A 251 19.03 13.36 -7.39
N ASN A 252 17.78 13.14 -6.98
CA ASN A 252 16.65 12.99 -7.88
C ASN A 252 16.48 14.25 -8.73
N GLU A 253 17.04 14.26 -9.94
CA GLU A 253 16.53 15.07 -11.04
C GLU A 253 15.38 14.28 -11.70
N GLY A 254 14.14 14.65 -11.39
CA GLY A 254 13.03 14.47 -12.32
C GLY A 254 12.44 13.08 -12.51
N ALA A 255 12.39 12.22 -11.47
CA ALA A 255 11.44 11.11 -11.52
C ALA A 255 10.02 11.67 -11.34
N THR A 256 9.37 12.04 -12.44
CA THR A 256 7.92 12.23 -12.48
C THR A 256 7.30 10.88 -12.12
N GLU A 257 6.76 10.77 -10.92
CA GLU A 257 5.82 9.72 -10.62
C GLU A 257 4.59 9.94 -11.51
N ASP A 258 4.12 8.88 -12.15
CA ASP A 258 2.88 8.90 -12.94
C ASP A 258 1.70 9.05 -11.96
N TYR A 259 1.38 10.29 -11.60
CA TYR A 259 0.28 10.66 -10.70
C TYR A 259 -1.11 10.52 -11.36
N GLY A 260 -1.20 9.76 -12.46
CA GLY A 260 -2.31 9.86 -13.39
C GLY A 260 -2.20 11.15 -14.19
N LEU A 261 -3.24 11.45 -14.97
CA LEU A 261 -3.26 12.61 -15.85
C LEU A 261 -3.14 13.92 -15.05
N ASP A 262 -1.93 14.45 -14.92
CA ASP A 262 -1.67 15.88 -14.74
C ASP A 262 -2.06 16.55 -16.06
N ASP A 263 -3.35 16.84 -16.26
CA ASP A 263 -3.69 17.82 -17.29
C ASP A 263 -5.08 18.45 -17.12
N ASP A 264 -5.07 19.77 -17.03
CA ASP A 264 -6.18 20.71 -17.17
C ASP A 264 -6.84 20.65 -18.57
N THR A 265 -6.50 19.68 -19.43
CA THR A 265 -6.84 19.68 -20.87
C THR A 265 -7.66 18.50 -21.37
N ILE A 266 -8.46 17.83 -20.52
CA ILE A 266 -9.56 17.01 -21.05
C ILE A 266 -10.72 17.92 -21.48
N GLN A 267 -10.60 18.53 -22.66
CA GLN A 267 -11.72 19.11 -23.39
C GLN A 267 -12.50 17.98 -24.09
N THR A 268 -13.44 17.36 -23.36
CA THR A 268 -14.51 16.61 -24.02
C THR A 268 -15.61 17.59 -24.45
N ASN A 269 -15.82 17.70 -25.76
CA ASN A 269 -16.97 18.40 -26.36
C ASN A 269 -18.29 17.93 -25.70
N ILE A 270 -18.88 18.78 -24.85
CA ILE A 270 -20.14 18.48 -24.17
C ILE A 270 -21.28 18.75 -25.17
N LYS A 271 -21.89 17.68 -25.68
CA LYS A 271 -23.22 17.79 -26.33
C LYS A 271 -24.23 18.28 -25.29
N ASN A 272 -25.05 19.26 -25.67
CA ASN A 272 -26.17 19.79 -24.90
C ASN A 272 -27.15 18.65 -24.52
N ASN A 273 -26.95 18.02 -23.36
CA ASN A 273 -27.90 17.11 -22.76
C ASN A 273 -28.79 17.90 -21.80
N SER A 274 -30.09 17.84 -22.02
CA SER A 274 -31.12 18.59 -21.27
C SER A 274 -31.37 18.09 -19.84
N ASP A 275 -30.65 17.07 -19.36
CA ASP A 275 -30.75 16.55 -18.00
C ASP A 275 -29.38 16.31 -17.35
N LEU A 276 -28.72 17.41 -16.97
CA LEU A 276 -27.42 17.38 -16.29
C LEU A 276 -27.51 16.82 -14.87
N ALA A 277 -28.65 16.98 -14.20
CA ALA A 277 -28.86 16.50 -12.83
C ALA A 277 -29.04 14.97 -12.79
N GLY A 278 -29.77 14.41 -13.76
CA GLY A 278 -29.87 12.96 -13.94
C GLY A 278 -28.50 12.33 -14.22
N GLN A 279 -27.69 12.95 -15.09
CA GLN A 279 -26.31 12.50 -15.34
C GLN A 279 -25.44 12.57 -14.09
N ASN A 280 -25.57 13.62 -13.27
CA ASN A 280 -24.83 13.73 -12.02
C ASN A 280 -25.12 12.55 -11.07
N THR A 281 -26.42 12.25 -10.92
CA THR A 281 -26.88 11.15 -10.07
C THR A 281 -26.31 9.81 -10.54
N GLN A 282 -26.31 9.56 -11.85
CA GLN A 282 -25.73 8.35 -12.44
C GLN A 282 -24.23 8.25 -12.19
N LEU A 283 -23.47 9.33 -12.39
CA LEU A 283 -22.01 9.33 -12.17
C LEU A 283 -21.66 9.12 -10.68
N ARG A 284 -22.46 9.66 -9.77
CA ARG A 284 -22.29 9.43 -8.32
C ARG A 284 -22.58 7.97 -7.95
N GLN A 285 -23.62 7.38 -8.51
CA GLN A 285 -23.91 5.94 -8.36
C GLN A 285 -22.79 5.09 -8.96
N GLU A 286 -22.25 5.47 -10.11
CA GLU A 286 -21.11 4.75 -10.70
C GLU A 286 -19.88 4.78 -9.79
N LEU A 287 -19.61 5.92 -9.15
CA LEU A 287 -18.48 6.10 -8.25
C LEU A 287 -18.56 5.21 -6.99
N THR A 288 -19.74 4.83 -6.53
CA THR A 288 -19.88 3.95 -5.35
C THR A 288 -19.36 2.53 -5.59
N HIS A 289 -19.22 2.11 -6.86
CA HIS A 289 -18.60 0.83 -7.20
C HIS A 289 -17.07 0.83 -7.02
N TYR A 290 -16.45 2.00 -6.84
CA TYR A 290 -15.00 2.14 -6.72
C TYR A 290 -14.56 2.57 -5.32
N ILE A 291 -15.34 3.43 -4.65
CA ILE A 291 -14.96 4.00 -3.36
C ILE A 291 -16.11 3.96 -2.37
N SER A 292 -15.79 3.84 -1.07
CA SER A 292 -16.77 3.87 0.00
C SER A 292 -17.47 5.23 0.06
N ASP A 293 -18.74 5.27 0.42
CA ASP A 293 -19.48 6.49 0.75
C ASP A 293 -19.29 6.93 2.22
N SER A 294 -18.66 6.08 3.05
CA SER A 294 -18.41 6.34 4.47
C SER A 294 -17.72 7.68 4.72
N SER A 295 -18.18 8.37 5.76
CA SER A 295 -17.53 9.56 6.32
C SER A 295 -16.42 9.22 7.32
N GLN A 296 -16.44 7.99 7.85
CA GLN A 296 -15.45 7.46 8.78
C GLN A 296 -14.40 6.64 8.04
N GLU A 297 -13.20 6.59 8.62
CA GLU A 297 -12.14 5.70 8.17
C GLU A 297 -12.55 4.24 8.38
N ILE A 298 -12.13 3.38 7.45
CA ILE A 298 -12.32 1.93 7.57
C ILE A 298 -10.93 1.34 7.72
N TYR A 299 -10.73 0.55 8.77
CA TYR A 299 -9.44 -0.05 9.09
C TYR A 299 -9.38 -1.51 8.66
N PHE A 300 -8.17 -1.97 8.34
CA PHE A 300 -7.91 -3.37 8.11
C PHE A 300 -8.18 -4.16 9.38
N GLN A 301 -8.92 -5.26 9.25
CA GLN A 301 -9.16 -6.21 10.32
C GLN A 301 -8.81 -7.61 9.82
N GLN A 302 -7.93 -8.32 10.51
CA GLN A 302 -7.47 -9.64 10.06
C GLN A 302 -8.63 -10.67 10.00
N ASN A 303 -9.62 -10.50 10.88
CA ASN A 303 -10.87 -11.27 10.89
C ASN A 303 -11.93 -10.76 9.88
N GLY A 304 -11.69 -9.65 9.16
CA GLY A 304 -12.66 -9.00 8.27
C GLY A 304 -12.88 -9.64 6.90
N GLY A 305 -12.55 -10.93 6.72
CA GLY A 305 -12.68 -11.62 5.43
C GLY A 305 -14.12 -11.98 5.08
N TYR A 306 -14.32 -12.96 4.21
CA TYR A 306 -15.66 -13.55 3.97
C TYR A 306 -16.31 -14.12 5.25
N GLN A 307 -15.49 -14.41 6.26
CA GLN A 307 -15.88 -15.05 7.49
C GLN A 307 -15.25 -14.32 8.69
N THR A 308 -16.07 -13.59 9.43
CA THR A 308 -15.64 -12.92 10.68
C THR A 308 -15.75 -13.86 11.88
N SER A 309 -14.71 -13.91 12.71
CA SER A 309 -14.68 -14.69 13.95
C SER A 309 -13.62 -14.14 14.90
N ASP A 310 -13.88 -14.27 16.20
CA ASP A 310 -12.98 -13.87 17.28
C ASP A 310 -11.91 -14.95 17.55
N VAL A 311 -11.94 -16.09 16.84
CA VAL A 311 -10.93 -17.16 17.01
C VAL A 311 -9.50 -16.66 16.77
N LEU A 312 -9.35 -15.65 15.90
CA LEU A 312 -8.04 -15.04 15.65
C LEU A 312 -7.55 -14.20 16.83
N ASP A 313 -8.42 -13.64 17.67
CA ASP A 313 -8.03 -12.77 18.80
C ASP A 313 -7.35 -13.54 19.94
N THR A 314 -7.39 -14.87 19.88
CA THR A 314 -6.63 -15.72 20.79
C THR A 314 -5.14 -15.64 20.48
N ASN A 315 -4.36 -15.18 21.46
CA ASN A 315 -2.90 -15.30 21.43
C ASN A 315 -2.54 -16.77 21.62
N VAL A 316 -1.98 -17.37 20.56
CA VAL A 316 -1.47 -18.74 20.61
C VAL A 316 0.06 -18.67 20.68
N ASP A 317 0.64 -19.44 21.61
CA ASP A 317 2.08 -19.69 21.58
C ASP A 317 2.36 -20.64 20.40
N LEU A 318 2.95 -20.12 19.32
CA LEU A 318 3.19 -20.88 18.10
C LEU A 318 4.25 -21.97 18.28
N GLU A 319 5.19 -21.79 19.23
CA GLU A 319 6.21 -22.79 19.53
C GLU A 319 5.57 -23.98 20.25
N GLU A 320 4.82 -23.72 21.32
CA GLU A 320 4.05 -24.75 22.02
C GLU A 320 3.05 -25.43 21.08
N ALA A 321 2.26 -24.64 20.35
CA ALA A 321 1.24 -25.15 19.47
C ALA A 321 1.83 -26.04 18.37
N PHE A 322 2.95 -25.65 17.75
CA PHE A 322 3.60 -26.47 16.73
C PHE A 322 4.15 -27.78 17.32
N ASN A 323 4.84 -27.72 18.47
CA ASN A 323 5.43 -28.89 19.13
C ASN A 323 4.37 -29.89 19.64
N CYS A 324 3.20 -29.41 20.06
CA CYS A 324 2.08 -30.21 20.54
C CYS A 324 1.06 -30.56 19.44
N SER A 325 1.26 -30.08 18.22
CA SER A 325 0.32 -30.27 17.11
C SER A 325 0.32 -31.70 16.57
N LYS A 326 -0.76 -32.03 15.84
CA LYS A 326 -0.84 -33.23 15.02
C LYS A 326 -0.65 -32.87 13.54
N PRO A 327 0.22 -33.57 12.79
CA PRO A 327 0.32 -33.37 11.35
C PRO A 327 -1.01 -33.63 10.67
N VAL A 328 -1.38 -32.77 9.72
CA VAL A 328 -2.58 -32.92 8.89
C VAL A 328 -2.16 -33.20 7.46
N ALA A 329 -2.72 -34.28 6.90
CA ALA A 329 -2.52 -34.57 5.49
C ALA A 329 -3.07 -33.42 4.63
N HIS A 330 -2.27 -32.94 3.70
CA HIS A 330 -2.69 -31.95 2.71
C HIS A 330 -2.27 -32.38 1.31
N LYS A 331 -2.96 -31.85 0.31
CA LYS A 331 -2.64 -32.08 -1.11
C LYS A 331 -2.48 -30.75 -1.81
N VAL A 332 -1.37 -30.59 -2.54
CA VAL A 332 -1.18 -29.47 -3.47
C VAL A 332 -2.03 -29.73 -4.73
N LEU A 333 -3.01 -28.87 -4.95
CA LEU A 333 -3.91 -28.94 -6.11
C LEU A 333 -3.43 -28.07 -7.27
N TYR A 334 -2.73 -26.98 -6.95
CA TYR A 334 -2.13 -26.08 -7.92
C TYR A 334 -0.86 -25.47 -7.31
N ASN A 335 0.19 -25.32 -8.12
CA ASN A 335 1.46 -24.73 -7.70
C ASN A 335 2.13 -24.02 -8.87
N ASN A 336 2.21 -22.70 -8.79
CA ASN A 336 2.94 -21.88 -9.73
C ASN A 336 3.78 -20.84 -8.98
N LEU A 337 5.01 -21.20 -8.64
CA LEU A 337 5.96 -20.33 -7.92
C LEU A 337 6.43 -19.11 -8.73
N LYS A 338 6.10 -19.06 -10.02
CA LYS A 338 6.40 -17.91 -10.90
C LYS A 338 5.18 -17.03 -11.17
N TYR A 339 4.04 -17.34 -10.52
CA TYR A 339 2.86 -16.53 -10.65
C TYR A 339 3.10 -15.15 -10.03
N LYS A 340 2.86 -14.10 -10.82
CA LYS A 340 2.98 -12.72 -10.39
C LYS A 340 1.57 -12.12 -10.38
N SER A 341 1.11 -11.72 -9.20
CA SER A 341 -0.22 -11.15 -9.01
C SER A 341 -0.34 -9.81 -9.75
N PRO A 342 -1.33 -9.62 -10.62
CA PRO A 342 -1.48 -8.35 -11.34
C PRO A 342 -1.84 -7.23 -10.36
N VAL A 343 -1.37 -6.03 -10.62
CA VAL A 343 -1.84 -4.81 -9.94
C VAL A 343 -3.03 -4.19 -10.67
N TYR A 344 -3.28 -4.62 -11.90
CA TYR A 344 -4.53 -4.39 -12.61
C TYR A 344 -4.79 -5.48 -13.62
N HIS A 345 -6.04 -5.94 -13.69
CA HIS A 345 -6.52 -6.81 -14.74
C HIS A 345 -7.75 -6.17 -15.41
N PRO A 346 -7.85 -6.15 -16.76
CA PRO A 346 -8.99 -5.51 -17.41
C PRO A 346 -10.34 -6.20 -17.13
N GLY A 347 -10.30 -7.46 -16.70
CA GLY A 347 -11.48 -8.15 -16.16
C GLY A 347 -12.10 -7.45 -14.96
N TRP A 348 -11.32 -6.71 -14.15
CA TRP A 348 -11.85 -5.94 -13.03
C TRP A 348 -12.73 -4.79 -13.51
N LYS A 349 -12.25 -4.01 -14.48
CA LYS A 349 -13.04 -2.92 -15.09
C LYS A 349 -14.31 -3.43 -15.76
N LYS A 350 -14.33 -4.66 -16.29
CA LYS A 350 -15.53 -5.26 -16.88
C LYS A 350 -16.58 -5.69 -15.85
N ASN A 351 -16.17 -5.89 -14.60
CA ASN A 351 -17.00 -6.39 -13.51
C ASN A 351 -17.00 -5.38 -12.34
N TYR A 352 -16.85 -4.09 -12.64
CA TYR A 352 -16.78 -3.05 -11.61
C TYR A 352 -18.09 -2.96 -10.81
N ASP A 353 -19.22 -3.27 -11.46
CA ASP A 353 -20.57 -3.28 -10.92
C ASP A 353 -20.75 -4.31 -9.79
N ILE A 354 -19.98 -5.40 -9.82
CA ILE A 354 -19.87 -6.40 -8.75
C ILE A 354 -18.64 -6.17 -7.86
N GLU A 355 -18.19 -4.93 -7.74
CA GLU A 355 -17.16 -4.49 -6.79
C GLU A 355 -15.72 -4.97 -7.08
N TRP A 356 -15.45 -5.53 -8.27
CA TRP A 356 -14.09 -5.93 -8.64
C TRP A 356 -13.12 -4.77 -8.81
N CYS A 357 -13.57 -3.52 -8.69
CA CYS A 357 -12.72 -2.33 -8.63
C CYS A 357 -12.86 -1.56 -7.32
N TYR A 358 -13.62 -2.08 -6.35
CA TYR A 358 -13.87 -1.40 -5.09
C TYR A 358 -12.60 -1.34 -4.25
N ILE A 359 -12.04 -0.12 -4.12
CA ILE A 359 -10.71 0.14 -3.58
C ILE A 359 -10.53 -0.42 -2.15
N PRO A 360 -11.47 -0.22 -1.20
CA PRO A 360 -11.28 -0.75 0.15
C PRO A 360 -11.13 -2.26 0.17
N ARG A 361 -11.93 -2.97 -0.62
CA ARG A 361 -11.84 -4.43 -0.77
C ARG A 361 -10.55 -4.85 -1.47
N LYS A 362 -10.10 -4.09 -2.47
CA LYS A 362 -8.82 -4.36 -3.14
C LYS A 362 -7.62 -4.18 -2.24
N ILE A 363 -7.62 -3.16 -1.40
CA ILE A 363 -6.59 -2.97 -0.39
C ILE A 363 -6.62 -4.15 0.58
N TYR A 364 -7.80 -4.48 1.11
CA TYR A 364 -7.98 -5.62 2.02
C TYR A 364 -7.41 -6.93 1.47
N LEU A 365 -7.82 -7.33 0.27
CA LEU A 365 -7.38 -8.59 -0.36
C LEU A 365 -5.89 -8.60 -0.73
N ASN A 366 -5.27 -7.43 -0.88
CA ASN A 366 -3.84 -7.33 -1.20
C ASN A 366 -2.96 -7.17 0.05
N MET A 367 -3.54 -6.93 1.23
CA MET A 367 -2.86 -7.03 2.52
C MET A 367 -2.80 -8.46 3.07
N LYS A 368 -3.57 -9.39 2.50
CA LYS A 368 -3.59 -10.82 2.89
C LYS A 368 -2.78 -11.70 1.94
N GLU A 369 -2.22 -12.79 2.46
CA GLU A 369 -1.49 -13.83 1.73
C GLU A 369 -2.17 -15.20 1.79
N ILE A 370 -3.05 -15.45 2.77
CA ILE A 370 -3.83 -16.70 2.87
C ILE A 370 -5.35 -16.44 2.84
N PHE A 371 -6.06 -17.30 2.13
CA PHE A 371 -7.52 -17.31 2.04
C PHE A 371 -8.06 -18.72 2.21
N VAL A 372 -8.98 -18.89 3.15
CA VAL A 372 -9.82 -20.08 3.24
C VAL A 372 -10.86 -20.01 2.14
N LEU A 373 -10.85 -21.00 1.25
CA LEU A 373 -11.73 -21.00 0.09
C LEU A 373 -13.16 -21.37 0.50
N PRO A 374 -14.17 -20.56 0.14
CA PRO A 374 -15.57 -20.89 0.37
C PRO A 374 -15.95 -22.23 -0.26
N SER A 375 -16.99 -22.87 0.31
CA SER A 375 -17.52 -24.11 -0.27
C SER A 375 -18.39 -23.87 -1.51
N ASP A 376 -18.85 -22.62 -1.71
CA ASP A 376 -19.62 -22.19 -2.85
C ASP A 376 -18.69 -21.84 -4.03
N SER A 377 -18.90 -22.47 -5.19
CA SER A 377 -18.04 -22.28 -6.36
C SER A 377 -18.14 -20.89 -6.96
N ASP A 378 -19.30 -20.24 -6.88
CA ASP A 378 -19.49 -18.91 -7.48
C ASP A 378 -18.75 -17.87 -6.64
N VAL A 379 -18.80 -17.99 -5.31
CA VAL A 379 -18.03 -17.14 -4.39
C VAL A 379 -16.52 -17.37 -4.55
N VAL A 380 -16.08 -18.61 -4.79
CA VAL A 380 -14.66 -18.90 -5.08
C VAL A 380 -14.22 -18.28 -6.41
N ASN A 381 -15.05 -18.37 -7.45
CA ASN A 381 -14.74 -17.78 -8.76
C ASN A 381 -14.68 -16.25 -8.68
N ASP A 382 -15.58 -15.65 -7.90
CA ASP A 382 -15.59 -14.22 -7.61
C ASP A 382 -14.29 -13.80 -6.90
N LEU A 383 -13.91 -14.49 -5.82
CA LEU A 383 -12.64 -14.25 -5.11
C LEU A 383 -11.42 -14.36 -6.04
N TYR A 384 -11.35 -15.39 -6.87
CA TYR A 384 -10.26 -15.54 -7.84
C TYR A 384 -10.23 -14.39 -8.83
N GLY A 385 -11.40 -13.97 -9.33
CA GLY A 385 -11.55 -12.79 -10.17
C GLY A 385 -11.02 -11.53 -9.50
N GLU A 386 -11.41 -11.28 -8.25
CA GLU A 386 -10.96 -10.13 -7.45
C GLU A 386 -9.45 -10.15 -7.18
N LEU A 387 -8.87 -11.31 -6.93
CA LEU A 387 -7.43 -11.48 -6.74
C LEU A 387 -6.63 -11.39 -8.05
N GLY A 388 -7.31 -11.36 -9.20
CA GLY A 388 -6.68 -11.37 -10.52
C GLY A 388 -6.15 -12.74 -10.94
N PHE A 389 -6.62 -13.80 -10.28
CA PHE A 389 -6.26 -15.18 -10.56
C PHE A 389 -7.18 -15.75 -11.65
N PHE A 390 -6.76 -15.60 -12.91
CA PHE A 390 -7.47 -16.13 -14.09
C PHE A 390 -6.84 -17.41 -14.65
N GLU A 391 -5.99 -18.09 -13.88
CA GLU A 391 -5.46 -19.40 -14.26
C GLU A 391 -6.50 -20.51 -14.02
N LYS A 392 -6.25 -21.70 -14.59
CA LYS A 392 -7.15 -22.84 -14.42
C LYS A 392 -7.15 -23.29 -12.96
N SER A 393 -8.22 -22.98 -12.25
CA SER A 393 -8.39 -23.35 -10.85
C SER A 393 -8.75 -24.84 -10.68
N PRO A 394 -8.23 -25.51 -9.64
CA PRO A 394 -8.60 -26.88 -9.35
C PRO A 394 -9.95 -26.96 -8.62
N VAL A 395 -10.71 -28.02 -8.87
CA VAL A 395 -11.95 -28.31 -8.14
C VAL A 395 -11.62 -28.88 -6.76
N ILE A 396 -12.16 -28.27 -5.70
CA ILE A 396 -12.02 -28.74 -4.32
C ILE A 396 -13.20 -29.65 -3.98
N SER A 397 -12.90 -30.86 -3.51
CA SER A 397 -13.93 -31.79 -3.05
C SER A 397 -14.67 -31.23 -1.83
N LYS A 398 -16.00 -31.42 -1.75
CA LYS A 398 -16.80 -31.04 -0.57
C LYS A 398 -16.32 -31.68 0.76
N LYS A 399 -15.56 -32.77 0.68
CA LYS A 399 -14.95 -33.45 1.84
C LYS A 399 -13.67 -32.74 2.35
N ASN A 400 -13.19 -31.76 1.60
CA ASN A 400 -11.98 -31.01 1.90
C ASN A 400 -12.31 -29.51 2.05
N THR A 401 -11.46 -28.81 2.77
CA THR A 401 -11.34 -27.34 2.72
C THR A 401 -10.19 -27.00 1.79
N GLY A 402 -10.33 -25.98 0.95
CA GLY A 402 -9.25 -25.46 0.14
C GLY A 402 -8.64 -24.21 0.78
N LEU A 403 -7.35 -24.01 0.59
CA LEU A 403 -6.64 -22.79 0.95
C LEU A 403 -5.97 -22.22 -0.31
N PHE A 404 -6.17 -20.95 -0.58
CA PHE A 404 -5.44 -20.20 -1.61
C PHE A 404 -4.36 -19.36 -0.92
N ILE A 405 -3.12 -19.54 -1.35
CA ILE A 405 -1.95 -19.00 -0.67
C ILE A 405 -1.09 -18.30 -1.73
N LYS A 406 -0.83 -17.02 -1.53
CA LYS A 406 0.01 -16.19 -2.39
C LYS A 406 1.40 -16.05 -1.75
N ASN A 407 2.41 -15.81 -2.60
CA ASN A 407 3.75 -15.39 -2.19
C ASN A 407 4.38 -16.28 -1.10
N PHE A 408 4.05 -17.57 -1.11
CA PHE A 408 4.45 -18.49 -0.07
C PHE A 408 4.45 -19.93 -0.60
N SER A 409 5.46 -20.70 -0.22
CA SER A 409 5.56 -22.13 -0.52
C SER A 409 5.30 -22.93 0.75
N VAL A 410 4.19 -23.66 0.77
CA VAL A 410 3.79 -24.53 1.87
C VAL A 410 4.66 -25.79 1.92
N ASP A 411 5.10 -26.14 3.12
CA ASP A 411 5.84 -27.36 3.40
C ASP A 411 5.04 -28.36 4.22
N SER A 412 4.35 -27.91 5.27
CA SER A 412 3.55 -28.78 6.13
C SER A 412 2.34 -28.07 6.73
N VAL A 413 1.39 -28.87 7.20
CA VAL A 413 0.15 -28.41 7.83
C VAL A 413 -0.04 -29.19 9.11
N HIS A 414 -0.35 -28.47 10.17
CA HIS A 414 -0.47 -28.98 11.53
C HIS A 414 -1.79 -28.52 12.15
N LEU A 415 -2.36 -29.32 13.06
CA LEU A 415 -3.56 -28.98 13.81
C LEU A 415 -3.24 -29.01 15.30
N TYR A 416 -3.49 -27.88 15.96
CA TYR A 416 -3.42 -27.73 17.41
C TYR A 416 -4.71 -27.06 17.88
N GLU A 417 -5.54 -27.79 18.62
CA GLU A 417 -6.87 -27.33 19.04
C GLU A 417 -7.70 -26.78 17.86
N ASN A 418 -8.09 -25.50 17.91
CA ASN A 418 -8.81 -24.81 16.85
C ASN A 418 -7.88 -23.99 15.92
N ASN A 419 -6.61 -24.39 15.79
CA ASN A 419 -5.62 -23.73 14.95
C ASN A 419 -5.06 -24.71 13.90
N ILE A 420 -5.26 -24.39 12.63
CA ILE A 420 -4.51 -24.97 11.52
C ILE A 420 -3.28 -24.09 11.31
N ILE A 421 -2.09 -24.67 11.52
CA ILE A 421 -0.82 -24.01 11.32
C ILE A 421 -0.25 -24.47 9.98
N VAL A 422 -0.15 -23.55 9.03
CA VAL A 422 0.40 -23.78 7.69
C VAL A 422 1.82 -23.24 7.66
N THR A 423 2.80 -24.13 7.68
CA THR A 423 4.23 -23.77 7.73
C THR A 423 4.90 -23.84 6.37
N GLY A 424 5.84 -22.94 6.11
CA GLY A 424 6.57 -22.91 4.84
C GLY A 424 7.54 -21.73 4.70
N ILE A 425 7.80 -21.33 3.46
CA ILE A 425 8.79 -20.30 3.10
C ILE A 425 8.11 -19.17 2.28
N PRO A 426 8.23 -17.90 2.71
CA PRO A 426 7.82 -16.75 1.91
C PRO A 426 8.58 -16.64 0.58
N CYS A 427 7.90 -16.16 -0.45
CA CYS A 427 8.41 -15.99 -1.81
C CYS A 427 7.88 -14.68 -2.40
N ARG A 428 8.71 -13.89 -3.08
CA ARG A 428 8.25 -12.63 -3.75
C ARG A 428 7.14 -12.82 -4.79
N ASN A 429 7.05 -14.02 -5.34
CA ASN A 429 6.05 -14.43 -6.32
C ASN A 429 5.59 -15.85 -5.98
N GLY A 430 4.39 -16.18 -6.42
CA GLY A 430 3.89 -17.55 -6.39
C GLY A 430 2.46 -17.64 -5.94
N VAL A 431 1.77 -18.69 -6.39
CA VAL A 431 0.48 -19.09 -5.86
C VAL A 431 0.46 -20.59 -5.68
N GLN A 432 -0.07 -21.02 -4.54
CA GLN A 432 -0.41 -22.40 -4.25
C GLN A 432 -1.87 -22.52 -3.84
N ILE A 433 -2.52 -23.59 -4.29
CA ILE A 433 -3.83 -23.98 -3.80
C ILE A 433 -3.67 -25.37 -3.20
N ILE A 434 -3.92 -25.49 -1.90
CA ILE A 434 -3.85 -26.76 -1.19
C ILE A 434 -5.23 -27.16 -0.69
N SER A 435 -5.42 -28.46 -0.44
CA SER A 435 -6.64 -28.96 0.19
C SER A 435 -6.33 -29.79 1.42
N ILE A 436 -7.16 -29.61 2.44
CA ILE A 436 -7.09 -30.30 3.73
C ILE A 436 -8.38 -31.10 3.96
N PRO A 437 -8.32 -32.40 4.33
CA PRO A 437 -9.51 -33.18 4.65
C PRO A 437 -10.27 -32.66 5.88
N LYS A 438 -11.59 -32.48 5.77
CA LYS A 438 -12.44 -32.03 6.89
C LYS A 438 -12.62 -33.09 7.99
N ALA A 439 -12.37 -34.36 7.67
CA ALA A 439 -12.66 -35.50 8.56
C ALA A 439 -11.92 -35.47 9.91
N GLY A 440 -10.79 -34.74 10.00
CA GLY A 440 -9.99 -34.59 11.21
C GLY A 440 -10.07 -33.21 11.88
N LEU A 441 -10.88 -32.29 11.34
CA LEU A 441 -10.99 -30.94 11.88
C LEU A 441 -12.05 -30.86 12.99
N PRO A 442 -11.88 -29.97 14.00
CA PRO A 442 -12.90 -29.67 14.99
C PRO A 442 -14.25 -29.35 14.33
N LYS A 443 -15.34 -29.96 14.82
CA LYS A 443 -16.68 -29.76 14.28
C LYS A 443 -17.40 -28.65 15.05
N LYS A 444 -18.17 -27.81 14.36
CA LYS A 444 -18.99 -26.73 14.96
C LYS A 444 -18.16 -25.71 15.76
N ALA A 445 -16.92 -25.50 15.32
CA ALA A 445 -16.02 -24.52 15.89
C ALA A 445 -15.38 -23.76 14.73
N ASP A 446 -15.22 -22.46 14.92
CA ASP A 446 -14.41 -21.66 14.03
C ASP A 446 -12.94 -22.03 14.26
N ILE A 447 -12.20 -22.16 13.17
CA ILE A 447 -10.81 -22.60 13.18
C ILE A 447 -9.96 -21.47 12.62
N ALA A 448 -8.95 -21.04 13.38
CA ALA A 448 -7.92 -20.13 12.90
C ALA A 448 -7.01 -20.87 11.92
N VAL A 449 -6.81 -20.33 10.74
CA VAL A 449 -5.84 -20.82 9.76
C VAL A 449 -4.68 -19.82 9.71
N ARG A 450 -3.54 -20.20 10.29
CA ARG A 450 -2.39 -19.32 10.49
C ARG A 450 -1.29 -19.71 9.50
N LEU A 451 -0.82 -18.73 8.72
CA LEU A 451 0.30 -18.88 7.81
C LEU A 451 1.58 -18.48 8.55
N VAL A 452 2.53 -19.40 8.63
CA VAL A 452 3.66 -19.31 9.57
C VAL A 452 4.97 -19.69 8.88
N THR A 453 6.04 -18.93 9.12
CA THR A 453 7.38 -19.28 8.63
C THR A 453 8.00 -20.45 9.41
N LYS A 454 9.12 -21.00 8.95
CA LYS A 454 9.76 -22.15 9.64
C LYS A 454 10.31 -21.82 11.02
N ASP A 455 10.63 -20.56 11.28
CA ASP A 455 11.00 -20.02 12.59
C ASP A 455 9.76 -19.57 13.39
N LEU A 456 8.58 -20.07 13.03
CA LEU A 456 7.34 -19.94 13.78
C LEU A 456 6.84 -18.50 13.95
N CYS A 457 7.13 -17.62 12.99
CA CYS A 457 6.53 -16.29 12.91
C CYS A 457 5.23 -16.34 12.08
N GLU A 458 4.10 -15.93 12.67
CA GLU A 458 2.84 -15.76 11.94
C GLU A 458 2.94 -14.56 11.00
N ILE A 459 2.69 -14.76 9.71
CA ILE A 459 2.76 -13.71 8.68
C ILE A 459 1.37 -13.24 8.25
N ASP A 460 0.38 -14.13 8.28
CA ASP A 460 -1.02 -13.83 7.99
C ASP A 460 -1.92 -14.93 8.57
N ALA A 461 -3.22 -14.67 8.64
CA ALA A 461 -4.20 -15.62 9.11
C ALA A 461 -5.57 -15.40 8.46
N ASP A 462 -6.37 -16.45 8.43
CA ASP A 462 -7.76 -16.41 7.99
C ASP A 462 -8.63 -17.37 8.80
N VAL A 463 -9.94 -17.34 8.60
CA VAL A 463 -10.90 -18.12 9.39
C VAL A 463 -11.55 -19.20 8.54
N LEU A 464 -11.58 -20.42 9.07
CA LEU A 464 -12.41 -21.50 8.57
C LEU A 464 -13.61 -21.70 9.51
N LYS A 465 -14.81 -21.33 9.05
CA LYS A 465 -16.07 -21.68 9.70
C LYS A 465 -16.49 -23.10 9.30
N ASN A 466 -16.69 -23.98 10.28
CA ASN A 466 -16.93 -25.42 10.07
C ASN A 466 -18.21 -25.95 10.72
#